data_AF-A0A4Q4KQ49-F1
#
_entry.id   AF-A0A4Q4KQ49-F1
#
_cell.length_a   1.000
_cell.length_b   1.000
_cell.length_c   1.000
_cell.angle_alpha   90.00
_cell.angle_beta   90.00
_cell.angle_gamma   90.00
#
_symmetry.space_group_name_H-M   'P 1'
#
loop_
_entity.id
_entity.type
_entity.pdbx_description
1 polymer ?
#
loop_
_entity_poly.entity_id
_entity_poly.type
_entity_poly.pdbx_seq_one_letter_code
_entity_poly.pdbx_strand_id
1 'polypeptide(L)'
;MEFNNKKLEKTSKLINYVIAIVLCGFLISLSGKLIDDVDEWEEKPLVEEFQNHEFLKHKEFEIQDIDNKIELKSAKLSSVQNTIRVVNGNYANAKKSYDNWLEARKTVGSPREDKEVLSRAKELDEFYKTQQEWKIELNQISGEIEVLSNQKNAFHEAINKEIERAYEEREKAIRAYDLKVFLIRLLFILPILLLGILFIVKFRKHKYWPLFLGFVLFSFYAFFFGLVPYLPSYGGYIRYTVGIILSILFGTYAINKIKTFIENKKKELKVSTTERSRRVQTETAEKALDNHMCPSCGKDFIVKKWDKTAGKKDKADTYGIVTNFCRFCGLELFKKCKKCGEENFAHLPFCSCCGDKMSDNESE
;
A
#
# COMPACT_ATOMS: atom_id res chain seq x y z
N MET A 1 1.46 -57.64 -0.86
CA MET A 1 0.62 -56.47 -0.52
C MET A 1 1.25 -55.24 -1.17
N GLU A 2 0.82 -54.89 -2.38
CA GLU A 2 1.23 -53.63 -3.00
C GLU A 2 0.33 -52.52 -2.44
N PHE A 3 0.90 -51.70 -1.57
CA PHE A 3 0.21 -50.55 -0.99
C PHE A 3 -0.22 -49.57 -2.09
N ASN A 4 -1.39 -48.95 -1.93
CA ASN A 4 -1.96 -47.94 -2.82
C ASN A 4 -1.01 -46.73 -3.00
N ASN A 5 -0.08 -46.87 -3.94
CA ASN A 5 1.17 -46.12 -4.03
C ASN A 5 0.91 -44.64 -4.37
N LYS A 6 -0.15 -44.35 -5.14
CA LYS A 6 -0.54 -42.99 -5.52
C LYS A 6 -1.13 -42.16 -4.38
N LYS A 7 -1.87 -42.77 -3.43
CA LYS A 7 -2.38 -42.02 -2.25
C LYS A 7 -1.23 -41.69 -1.29
N LEU A 8 -0.29 -42.62 -1.10
CA LEU A 8 0.93 -42.39 -0.31
C LEU A 8 1.85 -41.34 -0.94
N GLU A 9 2.03 -41.37 -2.26
CA GLU A 9 2.84 -40.37 -2.96
C GLU A 9 2.23 -38.96 -2.88
N LYS A 10 0.90 -38.84 -3.00
CA LYS A 10 0.18 -37.56 -2.85
C LYS A 10 0.25 -37.02 -1.42
N THR A 11 0.03 -37.87 -0.43
CA THR A 11 0.10 -37.47 0.99
C THR A 11 1.52 -37.09 1.39
N SER A 12 2.53 -37.83 0.93
CA SER A 12 3.95 -37.49 1.10
C SER A 12 4.30 -36.14 0.48
N LYS A 13 3.87 -35.86 -0.77
CA LYS A 13 4.05 -34.55 -1.41
C LYS A 13 3.39 -33.43 -0.61
N LEU A 14 2.17 -33.65 -0.11
CA LEU A 14 1.46 -32.65 0.68
C LEU A 14 2.18 -32.35 1.99
N ILE A 15 2.62 -33.38 2.73
CA ILE A 15 3.39 -33.24 3.97
C ILE A 15 4.68 -32.45 3.71
N ASN A 16 5.39 -32.77 2.63
CA ASN A 16 6.60 -32.07 2.22
C ASN A 16 6.37 -30.57 1.96
N TYR A 17 5.28 -30.21 1.27
CA TYR A 17 4.92 -28.80 1.08
C TYR A 17 4.55 -28.11 2.39
N VAL A 18 3.81 -28.79 3.28
CA VAL A 18 3.47 -28.24 4.61
C VAL A 18 4.74 -27.96 5.41
N ILE A 19 5.68 -28.90 5.48
CA ILE A 19 6.98 -28.71 6.15
C ILE A 19 7.73 -27.51 5.56
N ALA A 20 7.79 -27.40 4.24
CA ALA A 20 8.44 -26.27 3.56
C ALA A 20 7.80 -24.92 3.91
N ILE A 21 6.46 -24.84 3.92
CA ILE A 21 5.72 -23.62 4.25
C ILE A 21 5.90 -23.23 5.71
N VAL A 22 5.82 -24.19 6.63
CA VAL A 22 6.00 -23.95 8.07
C VAL A 22 7.42 -23.44 8.35
N LEU A 23 8.44 -24.10 7.79
CA LEU A 23 9.83 -23.64 7.91
C LEU A 23 10.01 -22.24 7.34
N CYS A 24 9.46 -21.97 6.15
CA CYS A 24 9.49 -20.64 5.53
C CYS A 24 8.86 -19.58 6.45
N GLY A 25 7.70 -19.86 7.04
CA GLY A 25 7.02 -18.94 7.97
C GLY A 25 7.87 -18.61 9.21
N PHE A 26 8.52 -19.61 9.81
CA PHE A 26 9.42 -19.39 10.94
C PHE A 26 10.65 -18.56 10.56
N LEU A 27 11.26 -18.84 9.39
CA LEU A 27 12.41 -18.06 8.90
C LEU A 27 12.03 -16.61 8.59
N ILE A 28 10.84 -16.38 8.03
CA ILE A 28 10.30 -15.04 7.80
C ILE A 28 10.14 -14.31 9.15
N SER A 29 9.52 -14.95 10.14
CA SER A 29 9.32 -14.33 11.46
C SER A 29 10.65 -14.02 12.16
N LEU A 30 11.63 -14.91 12.07
CA LEU A 30 12.96 -14.72 12.65
C LEU A 30 13.71 -13.58 11.95
N SER A 31 13.68 -13.57 10.62
CA SER A 31 14.33 -12.53 9.83
C SER A 31 13.69 -11.16 10.02
N GLY A 32 12.37 -11.10 10.21
CA GLY A 32 11.67 -9.86 10.53
C GLY A 32 12.22 -9.25 11.82
N LYS A 33 12.30 -10.05 12.89
CA LYS A 33 12.90 -9.62 14.17
C LYS A 33 14.35 -9.16 14.03
N LEU A 34 15.17 -9.93 13.33
CA LEU A 34 16.58 -9.57 13.13
C LEU A 34 16.74 -8.27 12.33
N ILE A 35 15.86 -7.99 11.36
CA ILE A 35 15.91 -6.78 10.54
C ILE A 35 15.37 -5.57 11.30
N ASP A 36 14.29 -5.75 12.08
CA ASP A 36 13.75 -4.69 12.93
C ASP A 36 14.80 -4.21 13.95
N ASP A 37 15.53 -5.15 14.57
CA ASP A 37 16.62 -4.82 15.50
C ASP A 37 17.76 -4.05 14.82
N VAL A 38 18.03 -4.32 13.53
CA VAL A 38 19.06 -3.61 12.75
C VAL A 38 18.65 -2.16 12.44
N ASP A 39 17.35 -1.90 12.27
CA ASP A 39 16.84 -0.54 12.04
C ASP A 39 16.97 0.35 13.28
N GLU A 40 17.04 -0.23 14.47
CA GLU A 40 17.21 0.50 15.74
C GLU A 40 18.67 0.88 16.03
N TRP A 41 19.65 0.41 15.24
CA TRP A 41 21.08 0.63 15.52
C TRP A 41 21.60 2.02 15.15
N GLU A 42 20.94 2.74 14.25
CA GLU A 42 21.35 4.08 13.82
C GLU A 42 20.15 5.02 13.90
N GLU A 43 20.28 6.13 14.65
CA GLU A 43 19.21 7.11 14.76
C GLU A 43 19.07 7.89 13.45
N LYS A 44 17.83 8.14 13.03
CA LYS A 44 17.56 8.89 11.82
C LYS A 44 17.99 10.36 12.01
N PRO A 45 18.73 10.98 11.06
CA PRO A 45 19.16 12.37 11.17
C PRO A 45 18.00 13.34 11.44
N LEU A 46 18.11 14.09 12.53
CA LEU A 46 17.17 15.11 12.98
C LEU A 46 17.48 16.45 12.32
N VAL A 47 16.50 17.35 12.17
CA VAL A 47 16.73 18.66 11.51
C VAL A 47 17.57 19.55 12.41
N GLU A 48 17.34 19.44 13.71
CA GLU A 48 17.94 20.23 14.78
C GLU A 48 19.47 20.09 14.75
N GLU A 49 20.00 18.92 14.42
CA GLU A 49 21.44 18.67 14.29
C GLU A 49 22.13 19.52 13.20
N PHE A 50 21.38 19.96 12.19
CA PHE A 50 21.89 20.77 11.08
C PHE A 50 21.62 22.27 11.27
N GLN A 51 20.85 22.66 12.29
CA GLN A 51 20.54 24.05 12.56
C GLN A 51 21.71 24.75 13.28
N ASN A 52 22.01 25.97 12.89
CA ASN A 52 22.88 26.83 13.69
C ASN A 52 22.08 27.41 14.86
N HIS A 53 22.04 26.69 15.98
CA HIS A 53 21.33 27.10 17.19
C HIS A 53 21.82 28.45 17.74
N GLU A 54 23.11 28.79 17.58
CA GLU A 54 23.64 30.08 18.02
C GLU A 54 23.08 31.23 17.18
N PHE A 55 23.05 31.06 15.85
CA PHE A 55 22.46 32.03 14.93
C PHE A 55 20.96 32.22 15.18
N LEU A 56 20.21 31.12 15.33
CA LEU A 56 18.77 31.18 15.61
C LEU A 56 18.49 31.92 16.92
N LYS A 57 19.21 31.57 18.00
CA LYS A 57 19.07 32.22 19.30
C LYS A 57 19.45 33.72 19.24
N HIS A 58 20.47 34.07 18.47
CA HIS A 58 20.85 35.47 18.27
C HIS A 58 19.75 36.25 17.54
N LYS A 59 19.17 35.70 16.46
CA LYS A 59 18.07 36.32 15.72
C LYS A 59 16.79 36.45 16.56
N GLU A 60 16.48 35.44 17.38
CA GLU A 60 15.36 35.50 18.33
C GLU A 60 15.54 36.65 19.33
N PHE A 61 16.76 36.86 19.85
CA PHE A 61 17.06 37.98 20.72
C PHE A 61 16.91 39.34 20.02
N GLU A 62 17.37 39.47 18.77
CA GLU A 62 17.18 40.69 17.98
C GLU A 62 15.69 40.99 17.70
N ILE A 63 14.88 39.95 17.45
CA ILE A 63 13.42 40.09 17.30
C ILE A 63 12.79 40.58 18.61
N GLN A 64 13.19 40.00 19.75
CA GLN A 64 12.69 40.41 21.06
C GLN A 64 13.02 41.88 21.37
N ASP A 65 14.23 42.34 21.04
CA ASP A 65 14.62 43.75 21.19
C ASP A 65 13.77 44.68 20.31
N ILE A 66 13.50 44.30 19.06
CA ILE A 66 12.61 45.05 18.18
C ILE A 66 11.17 45.06 18.72
N ASP A 67 10.66 43.93 19.21
CA ASP A 67 9.31 43.85 19.75
C ASP A 67 9.13 44.79 20.95
N ASN A 68 10.11 44.85 21.85
CA ASN A 68 10.11 45.82 22.95
C ASN A 68 10.10 47.28 22.44
N LYS A 69 10.87 47.59 21.39
CA LYS A 69 10.89 48.93 20.77
C LYS A 69 9.55 49.29 20.13
N ILE A 70 8.91 48.34 19.44
CA ILE A 70 7.59 48.51 18.83
C ILE A 70 6.54 48.73 19.91
N GLU A 71 6.57 47.97 21.01
CA GLU A 71 5.63 48.12 22.12
C GLU A 71 5.71 49.53 22.73
N LEU A 72 6.92 50.01 23.04
CA LEU A 72 7.14 51.36 23.58
C LEU A 72 6.61 52.45 22.63
N LYS A 73 6.86 52.33 21.33
CA LYS A 73 6.35 53.28 20.33
C LYS A 73 4.84 53.18 20.15
N SER A 74 4.27 51.99 20.24
CA SER A 74 2.82 51.76 20.14
C SER A 74 2.06 52.35 21.32
N ALA A 75 2.65 52.30 22.53
CA ALA A 75 2.13 53.00 23.70
C ALA A 75 2.15 54.53 23.49
N LYS A 76 3.25 55.08 22.95
CA LYS A 76 3.34 56.50 22.61
C LYS A 76 2.32 56.91 21.54
N LEU A 77 2.18 56.11 20.48
CA LEU A 77 1.20 56.31 19.42
C LEU A 77 -0.23 56.39 20.00
N SER A 78 -0.58 55.45 20.88
CA SER A 78 -1.89 55.42 21.56
C SER A 78 -2.14 56.69 22.40
N SER A 79 -1.10 57.18 23.09
CA SER A 79 -1.18 58.43 23.84
C SER A 79 -1.44 59.63 22.91
N VAL A 80 -0.69 59.75 21.80
CA VAL A 80 -0.85 60.84 20.82
C VAL A 80 -2.24 60.81 20.18
N GLN A 81 -2.73 59.61 19.82
CA GLN A 81 -4.09 59.44 19.31
C GLN A 81 -5.15 59.93 20.30
N ASN A 82 -4.96 59.67 21.60
CA ASN A 82 -5.85 60.19 22.63
C ASN A 82 -5.79 61.73 22.72
N THR A 83 -4.60 62.33 22.66
CA THR A 83 -4.44 63.78 22.63
C THR A 83 -5.15 64.41 21.44
N ILE A 84 -5.00 63.83 20.23
CA ILE A 84 -5.71 64.28 19.03
C ILE A 84 -7.23 64.20 19.24
N ARG A 85 -7.73 63.13 19.87
CA ARG A 85 -9.17 63.00 20.18
C ARG A 85 -9.66 64.12 21.09
N VAL A 86 -8.90 64.46 22.13
CA VAL A 86 -9.22 65.57 23.05
C VAL A 86 -9.21 66.91 22.32
N VAL A 87 -8.15 67.20 21.54
CA VAL A 87 -8.03 68.44 20.76
C VAL A 87 -9.18 68.59 19.76
N ASN A 88 -9.56 67.51 19.07
CA ASN A 88 -10.70 67.51 18.16
C ASN A 88 -12.03 67.80 18.89
N GLY A 89 -12.21 67.25 20.09
CA GLY A 89 -13.37 67.52 20.94
C GLY A 89 -13.43 69.00 21.38
N ASN A 90 -12.30 69.55 21.82
CA ASN A 90 -12.20 70.96 22.20
C ASN A 90 -12.46 71.88 21.01
N TYR A 91 -11.87 71.59 19.84
CA TYR A 91 -12.14 72.31 18.60
C TYR A 91 -13.63 72.29 18.23
N ALA A 92 -14.28 71.12 18.27
CA ALA A 92 -15.70 70.99 17.96
C ALA A 92 -16.59 71.80 18.93
N ASN A 93 -16.26 71.77 20.23
CA ASN A 93 -16.96 72.54 21.25
C ASN A 93 -16.77 74.05 21.08
N ALA A 94 -15.53 74.50 20.86
CA ALA A 94 -15.20 75.90 20.61
C ALA A 94 -15.89 76.40 19.33
N LYS A 95 -15.90 75.58 18.27
CA LYS A 95 -16.59 75.90 17.01
C LYS A 95 -18.09 76.04 17.22
N LYS A 96 -18.73 75.12 17.94
CA LYS A 96 -20.15 75.21 18.27
C LYS A 96 -20.47 76.45 19.11
N SER A 97 -19.62 76.78 20.08
CA SER A 97 -19.76 78.01 20.88
C SER A 97 -19.64 79.27 20.01
N TYR A 98 -18.66 79.29 19.09
CA TYR A 98 -18.45 80.37 18.14
C TYR A 98 -19.64 80.53 17.18
N ASP A 99 -20.14 79.43 16.61
CA ASP A 99 -21.30 79.42 15.72
C ASP A 99 -22.57 79.93 16.44
N ASN A 100 -22.85 79.41 17.65
CA ASN A 100 -23.97 79.88 18.48
C ASN A 100 -23.87 81.38 18.80
N TRP A 101 -22.65 81.87 19.07
CA TRP A 101 -22.42 83.28 19.36
C TRP A 101 -22.66 84.16 18.14
N LEU A 102 -22.21 83.73 16.96
CA LEU A 102 -22.48 84.42 15.70
C LEU A 102 -23.99 84.48 15.40
N GLU A 103 -24.74 83.43 15.69
CA GLU A 103 -26.20 83.41 15.56
C GLU A 103 -26.89 84.38 16.54
N ALA A 104 -26.47 84.40 17.81
CA ALA A 104 -26.98 85.36 18.79
C ALA A 104 -26.64 86.83 18.42
N ARG A 105 -25.45 87.08 17.84
CA ARG A 105 -25.09 88.41 17.33
C ARG A 105 -26.00 88.85 16.20
N LYS A 106 -26.39 87.93 15.28
CA LYS A 106 -27.31 88.24 14.18
C LYS A 106 -28.69 88.69 14.66
N THR A 107 -29.12 88.29 15.86
CA THR A 107 -30.46 88.60 16.40
C THR A 107 -30.49 89.77 17.37
N VAL A 108 -29.41 90.05 18.12
CA VAL A 108 -29.41 91.05 19.22
C VAL A 108 -28.24 92.07 19.14
N GLY A 109 -27.27 91.91 18.24
CA GLY A 109 -25.97 92.60 18.31
C GLY A 109 -25.83 93.94 17.55
N SER A 110 -24.95 94.82 18.05
CA SER A 110 -24.51 96.06 17.40
C SER A 110 -23.29 95.82 16.47
N PRO A 111 -23.16 96.50 15.30
CA PRO A 111 -22.06 96.29 14.34
C PRO A 111 -20.63 96.60 14.81
N ARG A 112 -20.40 97.05 16.06
CA ARG A 112 -19.10 97.58 16.53
C ARG A 112 -18.20 96.61 17.32
N GLU A 113 -18.58 95.35 17.50
CA GLU A 113 -17.85 94.38 18.36
C GLU A 113 -16.99 93.35 17.57
N ASP A 114 -16.04 93.82 16.76
CA ASP A 114 -15.20 92.93 15.93
C ASP A 114 -14.06 92.24 16.69
N LYS A 115 -13.73 92.72 17.89
CA LYS A 115 -12.64 92.16 18.72
C LYS A 115 -12.93 90.74 19.23
N GLU A 116 -14.18 90.46 19.60
CA GLU A 116 -14.59 89.15 20.16
C GLU A 116 -14.62 88.05 19.08
N VAL A 117 -15.05 88.39 17.86
CA VAL A 117 -14.99 87.49 16.70
C VAL A 117 -13.56 87.10 16.37
N LEU A 118 -12.67 88.09 16.32
CA LEU A 118 -11.25 87.84 16.07
C LEU A 118 -10.60 87.01 17.18
N SER A 119 -11.00 87.20 18.44
CA SER A 119 -10.50 86.41 19.57
C SER A 119 -10.90 84.94 19.45
N ARG A 120 -12.17 84.65 19.15
CA ARG A 120 -12.67 83.28 19.01
C ARG A 120 -12.19 82.59 17.74
N ALA A 121 -11.99 83.35 16.66
CA ALA A 121 -11.36 82.83 15.44
C ALA A 121 -9.90 82.42 15.71
N LYS A 122 -9.14 83.23 16.45
CA LYS A 122 -7.77 82.87 16.87
C LYS A 122 -7.75 81.61 17.74
N GLU A 123 -8.69 81.45 18.66
CA GLU A 123 -8.81 80.24 19.49
C GLU A 123 -9.03 78.98 18.62
N LEU A 124 -9.86 79.07 17.57
CA LEU A 124 -10.06 77.98 16.61
C LEU A 124 -8.80 77.68 15.79
N ASP A 125 -8.07 78.72 15.37
CA ASP A 125 -6.82 78.57 14.64
C ASP A 125 -5.72 77.92 15.50
N GLU A 126 -5.67 78.24 16.80
CA GLU A 126 -4.76 77.62 17.77
C GLU A 126 -5.04 76.12 17.95
N PHE A 127 -6.31 75.73 18.07
CA PHE A 127 -6.70 74.32 18.11
C PHE A 127 -6.37 73.59 16.80
N TYR A 128 -6.60 74.23 15.65
CA TYR A 128 -6.26 73.66 14.35
C TYR A 128 -4.75 73.46 14.19
N LYS A 129 -3.94 74.45 14.57
CA LYS A 129 -2.47 74.34 14.56
C LYS A 129 -1.99 73.19 15.45
N THR A 130 -2.49 73.13 16.68
CA THR A 130 -2.19 72.05 17.63
C THR A 130 -2.56 70.68 17.04
N GLN A 131 -3.72 70.55 16.40
CA GLN A 131 -4.13 69.32 15.73
C GLN A 131 -3.14 68.88 14.64
N GLN A 132 -2.62 69.81 13.82
CA GLN A 132 -1.66 69.50 12.76
C GLN A 132 -0.31 69.05 13.34
N GLU A 133 0.17 69.71 14.40
CA GLU A 133 1.40 69.34 15.10
C GLU A 133 1.34 67.89 15.62
N TRP A 134 0.24 67.52 16.28
CA TRP A 134 0.06 66.14 16.77
C TRP A 134 -0.13 65.12 15.63
N LYS A 135 -0.74 65.49 14.50
CA LYS A 135 -0.84 64.61 13.32
C LYS A 135 0.53 64.34 12.70
N ILE A 136 1.41 65.34 12.66
CA ILE A 136 2.80 65.15 12.19
C ILE A 136 3.52 64.17 13.11
N GLU A 137 3.41 64.34 14.43
CA GLU A 137 4.03 63.42 15.40
C GLU A 137 3.45 61.99 15.28
N LEU A 138 2.14 61.84 15.08
CA LEU A 138 1.49 60.54 14.85
C LEU A 138 2.09 59.85 13.62
N ASN A 139 2.20 60.57 12.50
CA ASN A 139 2.74 60.01 11.26
C ASN A 139 4.22 59.61 11.42
N GLN A 140 5.01 60.42 12.13
CA GLN A 140 6.41 60.09 12.42
C GLN A 140 6.52 58.79 13.24
N ILE A 141 5.78 58.66 14.34
CA ILE A 141 5.81 57.45 15.18
C ILE A 141 5.34 56.23 14.39
N SER A 142 4.31 56.41 13.54
CA SER A 142 3.80 55.32 12.70
C SER A 142 4.84 54.84 11.69
N GLY A 143 5.57 55.76 11.05
CA GLY A 143 6.68 55.42 10.15
C GLY A 143 7.84 54.73 10.87
N GLU A 144 8.17 55.14 12.10
CA GLU A 144 9.20 54.48 12.91
C GLU A 144 8.80 53.02 13.27
N ILE A 145 7.52 52.77 13.57
CA ILE A 145 7.00 51.41 13.80
C ILE A 145 7.09 50.57 12.53
N GLU A 146 6.74 51.13 11.37
CA GLU A 146 6.82 50.43 10.09
C GLU A 146 8.25 50.01 9.75
N VAL A 147 9.24 50.89 9.97
CA VAL A 147 10.66 50.56 9.78
C VAL A 147 11.10 49.41 10.69
N LEU A 148 10.71 49.44 11.97
CA LEU A 148 11.00 48.36 12.92
C LEU A 148 10.32 47.05 12.52
N SER A 149 9.07 47.11 12.05
CA SER A 149 8.34 45.94 11.56
C SER A 149 9.01 45.33 10.34
N ASN A 150 9.52 46.16 9.41
CA ASN A 150 10.27 45.68 8.25
C ASN A 150 11.60 45.02 8.66
N GLN A 151 12.29 45.56 9.66
CA GLN A 151 13.50 44.94 10.21
C GLN A 151 13.19 43.58 10.87
N LYS A 152 12.12 43.49 11.65
CA LYS A 152 11.64 42.22 12.21
C LYS A 152 11.37 41.17 11.13
N ASN A 153 10.69 41.57 10.05
CA ASN A 153 10.42 40.69 8.92
C ASN A 153 11.71 40.19 8.25
N ALA A 154 12.74 41.04 8.11
CA ALA A 154 14.05 40.63 7.59
C ALA A 154 14.74 39.59 8.49
N PHE A 155 14.60 39.68 9.82
CA PHE A 155 15.11 38.65 10.74
C PHE A 155 14.35 37.32 10.63
N HIS A 156 13.02 37.36 10.50
CA HIS A 156 12.24 36.16 10.23
C HIS A 156 12.62 35.51 8.89
N GLU A 157 12.87 36.29 7.84
CA GLU A 157 13.35 35.77 6.57
C GLU A 157 14.72 35.09 6.71
N ALA A 158 15.63 35.67 7.50
CA ALA A 158 16.93 35.08 7.77
C ALA A 158 16.83 33.76 8.55
N ILE A 159 15.93 33.67 9.54
CA ILE A 159 15.62 32.42 10.26
C ILE A 159 15.07 31.37 9.30
N ASN A 160 14.10 31.73 8.45
CA ASN A 160 13.51 30.80 7.49
C ASN A 160 14.55 30.25 6.51
N LYS A 161 15.46 31.09 5.99
CA LYS A 161 16.57 30.66 5.13
C LYS A 161 17.51 29.67 5.83
N GLU A 162 17.79 29.90 7.11
CA GLU A 162 18.62 28.99 7.91
C GLU A 162 17.93 27.64 8.14
N ILE A 163 16.62 27.66 8.41
CA ILE A 163 15.81 26.44 8.54
C ILE A 163 15.77 25.69 7.21
N GLU A 164 15.55 26.36 6.08
CA GLU A 164 15.58 25.76 4.75
C GLU A 164 16.93 25.10 4.44
N ARG A 165 18.05 25.79 4.74
CA ARG A 165 19.40 25.23 4.62
C ARG A 165 19.55 23.93 5.42
N ALA A 166 19.11 23.93 6.68
CA ALA A 166 19.16 22.76 7.55
C ALA A 166 18.33 21.59 6.99
N TYR A 167 17.15 21.86 6.41
CA TYR A 167 16.35 20.85 5.71
C TYR A 167 17.08 20.25 4.49
N GLU A 168 17.73 21.07 3.68
CA GLU A 168 18.49 20.60 2.52
C GLU A 168 19.70 19.74 2.92
N GLU A 169 20.39 20.10 4.00
CA GLU A 169 21.50 19.32 4.55
C GLU A 169 21.02 18.00 5.13
N ARG A 170 19.92 18.02 5.89
CA ARG A 170 19.28 16.80 6.38
C ARG A 170 18.88 15.87 5.25
N GLU A 171 18.32 16.39 4.15
CA GLU A 171 17.94 15.56 3.01
C GLU A 171 19.15 14.83 2.40
N LYS A 172 20.33 15.49 2.34
CA LYS A 172 21.58 14.83 1.94
C LYS A 172 22.01 13.77 2.96
N ALA A 173 21.88 14.06 4.25
CA ALA A 173 22.20 13.11 5.32
C ALA A 173 21.27 11.89 5.33
N ILE A 174 19.97 12.07 5.09
CA ILE A 174 18.99 10.98 4.97
C ILE A 174 19.37 10.06 3.82
N ARG A 175 19.78 10.58 2.67
CA ARG A 175 20.23 9.72 1.55
C ARG A 175 21.44 8.87 1.92
N ALA A 176 22.39 9.43 2.66
CA ALA A 176 23.54 8.69 3.15
C ALA A 176 23.14 7.63 4.18
N TYR A 177 22.23 7.98 5.10
CA TYR A 177 21.64 7.07 6.08
C TYR A 177 20.91 5.91 5.39
N ASP A 178 20.00 6.19 4.46
CA ASP A 178 19.24 5.17 3.71
C ASP A 178 20.18 4.23 2.95
N LEU A 179 21.25 4.77 2.35
CA LEU A 179 22.26 3.96 1.67
C LEU A 179 23.00 3.04 2.65
N LYS A 180 23.37 3.53 3.84
CA LYS A 180 24.02 2.71 4.87
C LYS A 180 23.10 1.58 5.34
N VAL A 181 21.86 1.89 5.71
CA VAL A 181 20.86 0.90 6.15
C VAL A 181 20.63 -0.15 5.06
N PHE A 182 20.52 0.30 3.80
CA PHE A 182 20.42 -0.59 2.66
C PHE A 182 21.63 -1.52 2.53
N LEU A 183 22.86 -1.00 2.65
CA LEU A 183 24.09 -1.81 2.55
C LEU A 183 24.19 -2.83 3.69
N ILE A 184 23.81 -2.46 4.91
CA ILE A 184 23.75 -3.38 6.05
C ILE A 184 22.76 -4.51 5.76
N ARG A 185 21.53 -4.18 5.32
CA ARG A 185 20.53 -5.19 4.94
C ARG A 185 21.00 -6.08 3.79
N LEU A 186 21.65 -5.48 2.78
CA LEU A 186 22.22 -6.21 1.64
C LEU A 186 23.25 -7.24 2.10
N LEU A 187 24.11 -6.88 3.07
CA LEU A 187 25.13 -7.79 3.62
C LEU A 187 24.52 -9.07 4.21
N PHE A 188 23.32 -8.99 4.81
CA PHE A 188 22.64 -10.16 5.37
C PHE A 188 21.79 -10.91 4.33
N ILE A 189 21.06 -10.19 3.47
CA ILE A 189 20.11 -10.80 2.54
C ILE A 189 20.81 -11.42 1.33
N LEU A 190 21.93 -10.85 0.87
CA LEU A 190 22.66 -11.37 -0.29
C LEU A 190 23.20 -12.80 -0.07
N PRO A 191 23.87 -13.14 1.06
CA PRO A 191 24.25 -14.52 1.35
C PRO A 191 23.07 -15.48 1.41
N ILE A 192 21.95 -15.07 2.01
CA ILE A 192 20.72 -15.87 2.09
C ILE A 192 20.19 -16.17 0.68
N LEU A 193 20.16 -15.16 -0.20
CA LEU A 193 19.72 -15.31 -1.59
C LEU A 193 20.65 -16.24 -2.38
N LEU A 194 21.97 -16.07 -2.24
CA LEU A 194 22.96 -16.92 -2.90
C LEU A 194 22.84 -18.39 -2.47
N LEU A 195 22.64 -18.65 -1.18
CA LEU A 195 22.38 -19.99 -0.66
C LEU A 195 21.07 -20.57 -1.21
N GLY A 196 20.02 -19.75 -1.33
CA GLY A 196 18.75 -20.14 -1.94
C GLY A 196 18.95 -20.58 -3.39
N ILE A 197 19.64 -19.78 -4.20
CA ILE A 197 19.97 -20.12 -5.59
C ILE A 197 20.80 -21.41 -5.65
N LEU A 198 21.80 -21.56 -4.78
CA LEU A 198 22.63 -22.76 -4.71
C LEU A 198 21.79 -24.02 -4.42
N PHE A 199 20.83 -23.95 -3.50
CA PHE A 199 19.93 -25.05 -3.20
C PHE A 199 19.06 -25.44 -4.40
N ILE A 200 18.58 -24.47 -5.18
CA ILE A 200 17.82 -24.73 -6.41
C ILE A 200 18.69 -25.39 -7.49
N VAL A 201 19.97 -25.05 -7.62
CA VAL A 201 20.83 -25.61 -8.66
C VAL A 201 21.35 -27.00 -8.28
N LYS A 202 21.84 -27.15 -7.05
CA LYS A 202 22.61 -28.34 -6.63
C LYS A 202 21.78 -29.39 -5.90
N PHE A 203 20.74 -29.00 -5.16
CA PHE A 203 20.06 -29.89 -4.19
C PHE A 203 18.64 -30.33 -4.58
N ARG A 204 18.20 -30.14 -5.83
CA ARG A 204 16.83 -30.51 -6.30
C ARG A 204 16.41 -31.95 -6.10
N LYS A 205 17.36 -32.88 -6.13
CA LYS A 205 17.13 -34.33 -6.00
C LYS A 205 17.50 -34.86 -4.61
N HIS A 206 17.80 -33.98 -3.66
CA HIS A 206 18.22 -34.39 -2.32
C HIS A 206 17.03 -34.90 -1.49
N LYS A 207 17.28 -35.86 -0.59
CA LYS A 207 16.26 -36.42 0.31
C LYS A 207 15.53 -35.35 1.13
N TYR A 208 16.25 -34.30 1.53
CA TYR A 208 15.73 -33.16 2.32
C TYR A 208 15.29 -31.96 1.46
N TRP A 209 14.98 -32.18 0.18
CA TRP A 209 14.45 -31.14 -0.71
C TRP A 209 13.33 -30.27 -0.09
N PRO A 210 12.37 -30.79 0.70
CA PRO A 210 11.32 -29.97 1.30
C PRO A 210 11.87 -28.85 2.21
N LEU A 211 12.93 -29.12 2.97
CA LEU A 211 13.56 -28.11 3.83
C LEU A 211 14.29 -27.05 2.99
N PHE A 212 15.01 -27.48 1.96
CA PHE A 212 15.66 -26.56 1.02
C PHE A 212 14.65 -25.69 0.27
N LEU A 213 13.50 -26.27 -0.12
CA LEU A 213 12.40 -25.53 -0.74
C LEU A 213 11.87 -24.44 0.20
N GLY A 214 11.68 -24.74 1.49
CA GLY A 214 11.29 -23.76 2.49
C GLY A 214 12.29 -22.60 2.60
N PHE A 215 13.59 -22.90 2.64
CA PHE A 215 14.64 -21.89 2.65
C PHE A 215 14.66 -21.06 1.35
N VAL A 216 14.46 -21.69 0.19
CA VAL A 216 14.39 -21.00 -1.10
C VAL A 216 13.24 -20.00 -1.12
N LEU A 217 12.04 -20.42 -0.71
CA LEU A 217 10.88 -19.54 -0.63
C LEU A 217 11.14 -18.36 0.33
N PHE A 218 11.75 -18.64 1.48
CA PHE A 218 12.19 -17.61 2.42
C PHE A 218 13.20 -16.65 1.77
N SER A 219 14.22 -17.13 1.06
CA SER A 219 15.25 -16.28 0.46
C SER A 219 14.67 -15.32 -0.58
N PHE A 220 13.70 -15.78 -1.38
CA PHE A 220 12.98 -14.92 -2.30
C PHE A 220 12.12 -13.91 -1.56
N TYR A 221 11.42 -14.34 -0.50
CA TYR A 221 10.63 -13.43 0.33
C TYR A 221 11.52 -12.33 0.96
N ALA A 222 12.62 -12.71 1.61
CA ALA A 222 13.57 -11.80 2.24
C ALA A 222 14.13 -10.79 1.23
N PHE A 223 14.40 -11.21 -0.01
CA PHE A 223 14.80 -10.30 -1.07
C PHE A 223 13.68 -9.31 -1.45
N PHE A 224 12.48 -9.78 -1.79
CA PHE A 224 11.41 -8.91 -2.29
C PHE A 224 10.75 -8.02 -1.24
N PHE A 225 10.66 -8.49 0.00
CA PHE A 225 9.96 -7.81 1.08
C PHE A 225 10.91 -7.26 2.15
N GLY A 226 12.07 -7.88 2.36
CA GLY A 226 13.07 -7.41 3.33
C GLY A 226 14.09 -6.42 2.74
N LEU A 227 14.52 -6.60 1.49
CA LEU A 227 15.55 -5.76 0.85
C LEU A 227 14.93 -4.70 -0.07
N VAL A 228 14.12 -5.13 -1.03
CA VAL A 228 13.66 -4.27 -2.14
C VAL A 228 12.89 -3.01 -1.68
N PRO A 229 12.02 -3.02 -0.64
CA PRO A 229 11.34 -1.82 -0.19
C PRO A 229 12.27 -0.72 0.33
N TYR A 230 13.49 -1.08 0.72
CA TYR A 230 14.48 -0.19 1.33
C TYR A 230 15.56 0.24 0.33
N LEU A 231 15.38 -0.09 -0.95
CA LEU A 231 16.30 0.33 -1.99
C LEU A 231 16.06 1.83 -2.30
N PRO A 232 17.07 2.70 -2.12
CA PRO A 232 16.90 4.14 -2.28
C PRO A 232 16.41 4.46 -3.71
N SER A 233 15.32 5.23 -3.81
CA SER A 233 14.69 5.74 -5.04
C SER A 233 14.04 4.71 -6.00
N TYR A 234 14.50 3.44 -6.05
CA TYR A 234 14.08 2.49 -7.10
C TYR A 234 13.43 1.18 -6.64
N GLY A 235 13.19 0.99 -5.34
CA GLY A 235 12.66 -0.26 -4.79
C GLY A 235 11.35 -0.73 -5.46
N GLY A 236 10.40 0.19 -5.65
CA GLY A 236 9.12 -0.11 -6.29
C GLY A 236 9.28 -0.62 -7.73
N TYR A 237 10.09 0.06 -8.54
CA TYR A 237 10.31 -0.30 -9.94
C TYR A 237 10.90 -1.70 -10.08
N ILE A 238 11.95 -2.02 -9.32
CA ILE A 238 12.59 -3.34 -9.35
C ILE A 238 11.59 -4.44 -8.97
N ARG A 239 10.81 -4.20 -7.90
CA ARG A 239 9.77 -5.15 -7.44
C ARG A 239 8.77 -5.48 -8.55
N TYR A 240 8.22 -4.46 -9.20
CA TYR A 240 7.20 -4.65 -10.23
C TYR A 240 7.79 -5.24 -11.52
N THR A 241 8.96 -4.77 -11.97
CA THR A 241 9.60 -5.30 -13.18
C THR A 241 9.93 -6.78 -13.04
N VAL A 242 10.53 -7.19 -11.93
CA VAL A 242 10.84 -8.62 -11.72
C VAL A 242 9.55 -9.44 -11.56
N GLY A 243 8.54 -8.91 -10.86
CA GLY A 243 7.23 -9.55 -10.74
C GLY A 243 6.54 -9.77 -12.10
N ILE A 244 6.61 -8.78 -13.00
CA ILE A 244 6.08 -8.86 -14.36
C ILE A 244 6.83 -9.93 -15.17
N ILE A 245 8.16 -9.93 -15.14
CA ILE A 245 8.99 -10.91 -15.84
C ILE A 245 8.66 -12.34 -15.37
N LEU A 246 8.63 -12.55 -14.05
CA LEU A 246 8.29 -13.86 -13.47
C LEU A 246 6.88 -14.29 -13.88
N SER A 247 5.91 -13.39 -13.87
CA SER A 247 4.52 -13.69 -14.26
C SER A 247 4.42 -14.11 -15.72
N ILE A 248 5.13 -13.43 -16.63
CA ILE A 248 5.17 -13.81 -18.05
C ILE A 248 5.84 -15.17 -18.24
N LEU A 249 6.97 -15.43 -17.57
CA LEU A 249 7.69 -16.70 -17.66
C LEU A 249 6.86 -17.87 -17.12
N PHE A 250 6.28 -17.73 -15.91
CA PHE A 250 5.40 -18.76 -15.35
C PHE A 250 4.13 -18.95 -16.18
N GLY A 251 3.53 -17.86 -16.66
CA GLY A 251 2.34 -17.89 -17.51
C GLY A 251 2.59 -18.65 -18.81
N THR A 252 3.65 -18.30 -19.55
CA THR A 252 4.02 -18.98 -20.80
C THR A 252 4.37 -20.45 -20.58
N TYR A 253 5.12 -20.77 -19.52
CA TYR A 253 5.43 -22.16 -19.17
C TYR A 253 4.17 -22.98 -18.84
N ALA A 254 3.28 -22.44 -18.00
CA ALA A 254 2.04 -23.11 -17.60
C ALA A 254 1.10 -23.32 -18.79
N ILE A 255 0.88 -22.28 -19.61
CA ILE A 255 0.05 -22.34 -20.81
C ILE A 255 0.58 -23.42 -21.76
N ASN A 256 1.89 -23.45 -22.03
CA ASN A 256 2.48 -24.43 -22.92
C ASN A 256 2.34 -25.85 -22.38
N LYS A 257 2.59 -26.07 -21.08
CA LYS A 257 2.41 -27.39 -20.45
C LYS A 257 0.97 -27.87 -20.51
N ILE A 258 0.00 -27.00 -20.25
CA ILE A 258 -1.43 -27.33 -20.33
C ILE A 258 -1.82 -27.66 -21.78
N LYS A 259 -1.37 -26.86 -22.76
CA LYS A 259 -1.63 -27.12 -24.18
C LYS A 259 -1.08 -28.48 -24.62
N THR A 260 0.18 -28.78 -24.33
CA THR A 260 0.79 -30.08 -24.65
C THR A 260 0.04 -31.24 -23.98
N PHE A 261 -0.39 -31.06 -22.73
CA PHE A 261 -1.19 -32.07 -22.02
C PHE A 261 -2.54 -32.32 -22.71
N ILE A 262 -3.24 -31.26 -23.09
CA ILE A 262 -4.52 -31.34 -23.82
C ILE A 262 -4.33 -32.00 -25.19
N GLU A 263 -3.28 -31.63 -25.92
CA GLU A 263 -2.98 -32.21 -27.23
C GLU A 263 -2.68 -33.70 -27.15
N ASN A 264 -1.90 -34.13 -26.16
CA ASN A 264 -1.64 -35.55 -25.92
C ASN A 264 -2.93 -36.31 -25.60
N LYS A 265 -3.81 -35.74 -24.77
CA LYS A 265 -5.13 -36.34 -24.48
C LYS A 265 -6.03 -36.41 -25.71
N LYS A 266 -6.01 -35.39 -26.56
CA LYS A 266 -6.74 -35.40 -27.85
C LYS A 266 -6.19 -36.48 -28.80
N LYS A 267 -4.88 -36.70 -28.84
CA LYS A 267 -4.25 -37.77 -29.64
C LYS A 267 -4.67 -39.16 -29.14
N GLU A 268 -4.65 -39.39 -27.82
CA GLU A 268 -5.14 -40.65 -27.22
C GLU A 268 -6.60 -40.96 -27.60
N LEU A 269 -7.45 -39.92 -27.71
CA LEU A 269 -8.86 -40.07 -28.08
C LEU A 269 -9.11 -40.40 -29.57
N LYS A 270 -8.11 -40.22 -30.45
CA LYS A 270 -8.21 -40.57 -31.88
C LYS A 270 -7.82 -42.02 -32.20
N VAL A 271 -7.16 -42.71 -31.27
CA VAL A 271 -6.77 -44.13 -31.41
C VAL A 271 -8.02 -45.03 -31.28
N SER A 272 -8.04 -46.19 -31.94
CA SER A 272 -9.14 -47.15 -31.92
C SER A 272 -9.51 -47.61 -30.50
N THR A 273 -10.79 -47.94 -30.29
CA THR A 273 -11.35 -48.32 -28.98
C THR A 273 -10.73 -49.60 -28.40
N THR A 274 -10.33 -50.54 -29.26
CA THR A 274 -9.71 -51.82 -28.90
C THR A 274 -8.28 -51.68 -28.38
N GLU A 275 -7.52 -50.73 -28.89
CA GLU A 275 -6.14 -50.49 -28.44
C GLU A 275 -6.10 -49.60 -27.18
N ARG A 276 -7.18 -48.86 -26.92
CA ARG A 276 -7.36 -48.04 -25.73
C ARG A 276 -7.80 -48.86 -24.52
N SER A 277 -8.67 -49.85 -24.71
CA SER A 277 -9.14 -50.75 -23.63
C SER A 277 -7.99 -51.55 -23.01
N ARG A 278 -6.99 -51.95 -23.81
CA ARG A 278 -5.75 -52.62 -23.35
C ARG A 278 -4.84 -51.73 -22.49
N ARG A 279 -4.94 -50.41 -22.62
CA ARG A 279 -4.08 -49.43 -21.89
C ARG A 279 -4.72 -48.88 -20.61
N VAL A 280 -5.97 -49.25 -20.30
CA VAL A 280 -6.62 -48.82 -19.06
C VAL A 280 -5.98 -49.55 -17.88
N GLN A 281 -5.19 -48.83 -17.09
CA GLN A 281 -4.63 -49.38 -15.85
C GLN A 281 -5.76 -49.70 -14.85
N THR A 282 -5.64 -50.84 -14.18
CA THR A 282 -6.62 -51.35 -13.19
C THR A 282 -6.96 -50.33 -12.10
N GLU A 283 -5.98 -49.60 -11.57
CA GLU A 283 -6.21 -48.52 -10.60
C GLU A 283 -7.07 -47.36 -11.15
N THR A 284 -6.96 -47.09 -12.45
CA THR A 284 -7.75 -46.04 -13.11
C THR A 284 -9.18 -46.53 -13.36
N ALA A 285 -9.35 -47.82 -13.64
CA ALA A 285 -10.64 -48.47 -13.79
C ALA A 285 -11.45 -48.48 -12.47
N GLU A 286 -10.81 -48.85 -11.35
CA GLU A 286 -11.45 -48.83 -10.02
C GLU A 286 -11.93 -47.42 -9.64
N LYS A 287 -11.05 -46.42 -9.76
CA LYS A 287 -11.40 -45.05 -9.44
C LYS A 287 -12.45 -44.46 -10.39
N ALA A 288 -12.44 -44.87 -11.65
CA ALA A 288 -13.42 -44.48 -12.64
C ALA A 288 -14.80 -45.07 -12.30
N LEU A 289 -14.87 -46.34 -11.85
CA LEU A 289 -16.09 -46.98 -11.37
C LEU A 289 -16.65 -46.27 -10.13
N ASP A 290 -15.81 -46.02 -9.11
CA ASP A 290 -16.20 -45.33 -7.87
C ASP A 290 -16.75 -43.92 -8.10
N ASN A 291 -16.18 -43.20 -9.06
CA ASN A 291 -16.61 -41.82 -9.37
C ASN A 291 -17.59 -41.75 -10.55
N HIS A 292 -18.11 -42.89 -11.01
CA HIS A 292 -19.05 -42.98 -12.13
C HIS A 292 -18.56 -42.35 -13.46
N MET A 293 -17.25 -42.30 -13.66
CA MET A 293 -16.63 -41.71 -14.85
C MET A 293 -16.12 -42.78 -15.81
N CYS A 294 -16.12 -42.49 -17.10
CA CYS A 294 -15.45 -43.36 -18.08
C CYS A 294 -13.92 -43.25 -17.93
N PRO A 295 -13.18 -44.38 -17.82
CA PRO A 295 -11.73 -44.36 -17.61
C PRO A 295 -10.94 -43.82 -18.82
N SER A 296 -11.56 -43.75 -20.00
CA SER A 296 -10.95 -43.16 -21.20
C SER A 296 -11.21 -41.65 -21.34
N CYS A 297 -12.48 -41.22 -21.37
CA CYS A 297 -12.82 -39.83 -21.69
C CYS A 297 -13.12 -38.97 -20.46
N GLY A 298 -13.17 -39.56 -19.27
CA GLY A 298 -13.41 -38.87 -18.00
C GLY A 298 -14.80 -38.27 -17.85
N LYS A 299 -15.74 -38.60 -18.75
CA LYS A 299 -17.14 -38.16 -18.66
C LYS A 299 -17.98 -39.16 -17.88
N ASP A 300 -18.95 -38.64 -17.14
CA ASP A 300 -19.92 -39.45 -16.41
C ASP A 300 -20.68 -40.39 -17.36
N PHE A 301 -20.75 -41.67 -17.01
CA PHE A 301 -21.48 -42.69 -17.77
C PHE A 301 -22.89 -42.94 -17.24
N ILE A 302 -23.25 -42.40 -16.07
CA ILE A 302 -24.61 -42.49 -15.52
C ILE A 302 -25.52 -41.50 -16.24
N VAL A 303 -26.66 -42.00 -16.69
CA VAL A 303 -27.63 -41.24 -17.45
C VAL A 303 -28.82 -40.90 -16.57
N LYS A 304 -29.06 -39.62 -16.31
CA LYS A 304 -30.28 -39.19 -15.64
C LYS A 304 -31.47 -39.34 -16.60
N LYS A 305 -32.57 -39.97 -16.17
CA LYS A 305 -33.83 -40.01 -16.94
C LYS A 305 -34.36 -38.58 -17.11
N TRP A 306 -34.74 -38.21 -18.33
CA TRP A 306 -35.33 -36.90 -18.66
C TRP A 306 -36.88 -36.92 -18.59
N ASP A 307 -37.49 -37.77 -17.76
CA ASP A 307 -38.96 -37.82 -17.70
C ASP A 307 -39.53 -36.49 -17.16
N LYS A 308 -40.14 -35.70 -18.05
CA LYS A 308 -40.81 -34.42 -17.74
C LYS A 308 -42.18 -34.59 -17.07
N THR A 309 -42.56 -35.82 -16.71
CA THR A 309 -43.86 -36.18 -16.12
C THR A 309 -43.75 -36.66 -14.67
N ALA A 310 -42.64 -36.40 -13.98
CA ALA A 310 -42.55 -36.61 -12.53
C ALA A 310 -42.75 -35.28 -11.79
N GLY A 311 -44.02 -34.98 -11.48
CA GLY A 311 -44.35 -33.97 -10.48
C GLY A 311 -43.67 -34.28 -9.15
N LYS A 312 -43.22 -33.23 -8.47
CA LYS A 312 -42.63 -33.24 -7.12
C LYS A 312 -43.25 -34.30 -6.20
N LYS A 313 -42.56 -35.41 -5.99
CA LYS A 313 -42.43 -36.16 -4.72
C LYS A 313 -41.47 -37.33 -4.96
N ASP A 314 -40.77 -37.69 -3.89
CA ASP A 314 -39.78 -38.78 -3.78
C ASP A 314 -38.37 -38.47 -4.30
N LYS A 315 -37.62 -37.75 -3.45
CA LYS A 315 -36.16 -37.73 -3.43
C LYS A 315 -35.63 -39.01 -2.78
N ALA A 316 -35.84 -40.14 -3.43
CA ALA A 316 -35.07 -41.36 -3.24
C ALA A 316 -35.14 -42.05 -4.59
N ASP A 317 -34.01 -42.57 -5.08
CA ASP A 317 -33.98 -43.42 -6.26
C ASP A 317 -34.10 -42.73 -7.63
N THR A 318 -33.25 -41.72 -7.85
CA THR A 318 -32.79 -41.41 -9.23
C THR A 318 -31.80 -42.49 -9.68
N TYR A 319 -32.26 -43.73 -9.89
CA TYR A 319 -31.44 -44.76 -10.54
C TYR A 319 -31.17 -44.31 -11.98
N GLY A 320 -29.98 -43.75 -12.21
CA GLY A 320 -29.53 -43.42 -13.55
C GLY A 320 -29.31 -44.70 -14.35
N ILE A 321 -29.64 -44.66 -15.64
CA ILE A 321 -29.44 -45.81 -16.54
C ILE A 321 -27.94 -45.92 -16.83
N VAL A 322 -27.38 -47.11 -16.65
CA VAL A 322 -26.00 -47.41 -17.01
C VAL A 322 -26.01 -48.13 -18.36
N THR A 323 -25.16 -47.70 -19.29
CA THR A 323 -25.02 -48.34 -20.61
C THR A 323 -23.71 -49.10 -20.70
N ASN A 324 -23.72 -50.27 -21.35
CA ASN A 324 -22.53 -51.13 -21.49
C ASN A 324 -21.39 -50.46 -22.24
N PHE A 325 -21.68 -49.45 -23.07
CA PHE A 325 -20.69 -48.64 -23.77
C PHE A 325 -20.77 -47.17 -23.35
N CYS A 326 -19.62 -46.50 -23.36
CA CYS A 326 -19.55 -45.06 -23.15
C CYS A 326 -20.11 -44.30 -24.36
N ARG A 327 -21.18 -43.52 -24.17
CA ARG A 327 -21.79 -42.67 -25.21
C ARG A 327 -20.86 -41.64 -25.86
N PHE A 328 -19.79 -41.24 -25.17
CA PHE A 328 -18.90 -40.16 -25.62
C PHE A 328 -17.68 -40.68 -26.37
N CYS A 329 -17.24 -41.91 -26.11
CA CYS A 329 -16.01 -42.44 -26.68
C CYS A 329 -16.09 -43.90 -27.17
N GLY A 330 -17.23 -44.57 -27.01
CA GLY A 330 -17.47 -45.93 -27.49
C GLY A 330 -16.75 -47.04 -26.73
N LEU A 331 -16.10 -46.73 -25.60
CA LEU A 331 -15.42 -47.74 -24.78
C LEU A 331 -16.43 -48.68 -24.11
N GLU A 332 -16.19 -49.99 -24.17
CA GLU A 332 -16.95 -50.99 -23.41
C GLU A 332 -16.66 -50.84 -21.92
N LEU A 333 -17.67 -50.47 -21.14
CA LEU A 333 -17.58 -50.23 -19.70
C LEU A 333 -18.00 -51.46 -18.90
N PHE A 334 -19.02 -52.19 -19.36
CA PHE A 334 -19.57 -53.35 -18.66
C PHE A 334 -19.67 -54.55 -19.59
N LYS A 335 -19.24 -55.71 -19.09
CA LYS A 335 -19.24 -57.00 -19.80
C LYS A 335 -19.72 -58.10 -18.86
N LYS A 336 -20.41 -59.09 -19.42
CA LYS A 336 -20.85 -60.27 -18.66
C LYS A 336 -19.69 -61.22 -18.40
N CYS A 337 -19.59 -61.74 -17.18
CA CYS A 337 -18.64 -62.79 -16.85
C CYS A 337 -18.98 -64.07 -17.64
N LYS A 338 -17.97 -64.70 -18.28
CA LYS A 338 -18.17 -65.94 -19.07
C LYS A 338 -18.63 -67.13 -18.21
N LYS A 339 -18.29 -67.14 -16.92
CA LYS A 339 -18.56 -68.26 -16.00
C LYS A 339 -19.87 -68.13 -15.24
N CYS A 340 -20.18 -66.95 -14.69
CA CYS A 340 -21.37 -66.73 -13.86
C CYS A 340 -22.43 -65.83 -14.49
N GLY A 341 -22.16 -65.23 -15.65
CA GLY A 341 -23.12 -64.37 -16.38
C GLY A 341 -23.35 -62.97 -15.80
N GLU A 342 -22.79 -62.66 -14.63
CA GLU A 342 -22.97 -61.37 -13.93
C GLU A 342 -22.32 -60.21 -14.68
N GLU A 343 -22.97 -59.03 -14.68
CA GLU A 343 -22.45 -57.81 -15.31
C GLU A 343 -21.35 -57.18 -14.45
N ASN A 344 -20.16 -57.06 -15.01
CA ASN A 344 -18.98 -56.57 -14.32
C ASN A 344 -18.31 -55.45 -15.11
N PHE A 345 -17.56 -54.60 -14.43
CA PHE A 345 -16.78 -53.56 -15.10
C PHE A 345 -15.68 -54.19 -15.95
N ALA A 346 -15.70 -53.93 -17.26
CA ALA A 346 -14.91 -54.64 -18.26
C ALA A 346 -13.38 -54.48 -18.08
N HIS A 347 -12.95 -53.46 -17.32
CA HIS A 347 -11.54 -53.15 -17.08
C HIS A 347 -11.02 -53.58 -15.70
N LEU A 348 -11.84 -54.24 -14.87
CA LEU A 348 -11.37 -54.88 -13.64
C LEU A 348 -10.81 -56.27 -13.95
N PRO A 349 -9.77 -56.73 -13.23
CA PRO A 349 -9.11 -58.00 -13.54
C PRO A 349 -9.97 -59.24 -13.21
N PHE A 350 -10.83 -59.16 -12.19
CA PHE A 350 -11.62 -60.27 -11.68
C PHE A 350 -13.11 -59.92 -11.54
N CYS A 351 -13.97 -60.92 -11.64
CA CYS A 351 -15.40 -60.82 -11.45
C CYS A 351 -15.73 -60.60 -9.96
N SER A 352 -16.64 -59.66 -9.66
CA SER A 352 -17.07 -59.35 -8.30
C SER A 352 -17.86 -60.49 -7.63
N CYS A 353 -18.58 -61.28 -8.42
CA CYS A 353 -19.42 -62.38 -7.93
C CYS A 353 -18.64 -63.70 -7.75
N CYS A 354 -17.90 -64.17 -8.76
CA CYS A 354 -17.24 -65.49 -8.73
C CYS A 354 -15.71 -65.46 -8.68
N GLY A 355 -15.09 -64.28 -8.69
CA GLY A 355 -13.63 -64.12 -8.65
C GLY A 355 -12.87 -64.56 -9.91
N ASP A 356 -13.58 -64.98 -10.97
CA ASP A 356 -12.95 -65.44 -12.21
C ASP A 356 -12.39 -64.27 -13.04
N LYS A 357 -11.37 -64.53 -13.86
CA LYS A 357 -10.72 -63.46 -14.65
C LYS A 357 -11.68 -62.89 -15.71
N MET A 358 -11.77 -61.56 -15.79
CA MET A 358 -12.66 -60.86 -16.73
C MET A 358 -12.06 -60.66 -18.12
N SER A 359 -10.74 -60.77 -18.26
CA SER A 359 -10.01 -60.65 -19.54
C SER A 359 -9.02 -61.80 -19.73
N ASP A 360 -9.02 -62.38 -20.94
CA ASP A 360 -7.95 -63.23 -21.44
C ASP A 360 -6.82 -62.29 -21.89
N ASN A 361 -5.90 -61.94 -20.99
CA ASN A 361 -4.60 -61.42 -21.41
C ASN A 361 -3.83 -62.59 -22.03
N GLU A 362 -4.06 -62.85 -23.31
CA GLU A 362 -3.06 -63.53 -24.13
C GLU A 362 -1.85 -62.60 -24.21
N SER A 363 -0.79 -63.05 -23.56
CA SER A 363 0.57 -62.60 -23.78
C SER A 363 0.98 -62.88 -25.22
N GLU A 364 1.10 -61.82 -26.02
CA GLU A 364 2.07 -61.70 -27.11
C GLU A 364 2.75 -60.33 -27.04
#